data_AF-A0A7V6U881-F1
#
_entry.id   AF-A0A7V6U881-F1
#
_cell.length_a   1.000
_cell.length_b   1.000
_cell.length_c   1.000
_cell.angle_alpha   90.00
_cell.angle_beta   90.00
_cell.angle_gamma   90.00
#
_symmetry.space_group_name_H-M   'P 1'
#
loop_
_entity.id
_entity.type
_entity.pdbx_description
1 polymer ?
#
loop_
_entity_poly.entity_id
_entity_poly.type
_entity_poly.pdbx_seq_one_letter_code
_entity_poly.pdbx_strand_id
1 'polypeptide(L)'
;MPKNLDHIKAAKVLLGWSTYPLHSLIDSSSQVKGLGHGFTGHNIDIIKAAETFLGEKGRLEATLHILQDIGLVEESDWKPIWESQRRKR
;
A
#
# COMPACT_ATOMS: atom_id res chain seq x y z
N MET A 1 4.46 10.67 -19.48
CA MET A 1 3.73 9.46 -19.91
C MET A 1 2.33 9.53 -19.32
N PRO A 2 1.27 9.11 -20.02
CA PRO A 2 -0.05 9.05 -19.41
C PRO A 2 0.03 8.01 -18.29
N LYS A 3 0.01 8.49 -17.04
CA LYS A 3 -0.03 7.62 -15.85
C LYS A 3 -1.26 6.73 -16.00
N ASN A 4 -1.03 5.42 -16.01
CA ASN A 4 -2.01 4.41 -16.38
C ASN A 4 -3.25 4.56 -15.47
N LEU A 5 -4.37 5.07 -16.02
CA LEU A 5 -5.57 5.43 -15.25
C LEU A 5 -6.07 4.31 -14.32
N ASP A 6 -5.75 3.05 -14.67
CA ASP A 6 -6.14 1.88 -13.91
C ASP A 6 -5.39 1.73 -12.58
N HIS A 7 -4.11 2.14 -12.49
CA HIS A 7 -3.42 2.17 -11.20
C HIS A 7 -3.99 3.27 -10.29
N ILE A 8 -4.49 4.37 -10.86
CA ILE A 8 -5.08 5.49 -10.10
C ILE A 8 -6.41 5.03 -9.48
N LYS A 9 -7.21 4.31 -10.27
CA LYS A 9 -8.46 3.70 -9.79
C LYS A 9 -8.20 2.65 -8.72
N ALA A 10 -7.18 1.80 -8.91
CA ALA A 10 -6.78 0.81 -7.92
C ALA A 10 -6.36 1.52 -6.61
N ALA A 11 -5.42 2.45 -6.66
CA ALA A 11 -4.96 3.19 -5.48
C ALA A 11 -6.11 3.89 -4.73
N LYS A 12 -7.04 4.54 -5.44
CA LYS A 12 -8.23 5.17 -4.85
C LYS A 12 -9.07 4.21 -4.02
N VAL A 13 -9.26 3.00 -4.51
CA VAL A 13 -10.03 1.95 -3.83
C VAL A 13 -9.27 1.48 -2.59
N LEU A 14 -7.95 1.28 -2.72
CA LEU A 14 -7.05 0.83 -1.66
C LEU A 14 -7.00 1.80 -0.45
N LEU A 15 -7.08 3.11 -0.70
CA LEU A 15 -7.00 4.16 0.32
C LEU A 15 -8.17 4.23 1.31
N GLY A 16 -9.34 3.68 0.95
CA GLY A 16 -10.51 3.64 1.83
C GLY A 16 -10.33 2.73 3.05
N TRP A 17 -9.22 2.00 3.09
CA TRP A 17 -8.94 0.94 4.03
C TRP A 17 -7.76 1.21 4.95
N SER A 18 -7.27 2.46 4.99
CA SER A 18 -6.05 2.74 5.73
C SER A 18 -6.16 2.50 7.24
N THR A 19 -5.22 1.73 7.80
CA THR A 19 -5.19 1.33 9.21
C THR A 19 -3.82 1.54 9.86
N TYR A 20 -3.81 2.20 11.02
CA TYR A 20 -2.59 2.49 11.78
C TYR A 20 -1.73 1.25 12.11
N PRO A 21 -2.32 0.11 12.54
CA PRO A 21 -1.54 -1.10 12.82
C PRO A 21 -0.79 -1.64 11.60
N LEU A 22 -1.35 -1.52 10.40
CA LEU A 22 -0.68 -1.99 9.18
C LEU A 22 0.52 -1.12 8.82
N HIS A 23 0.35 0.19 8.89
CA HIS A 23 1.44 1.14 8.65
C HIS A 23 2.63 0.87 9.57
N SER A 24 2.38 0.68 10.87
CA SER A 24 3.45 0.35 11.83
C SER A 24 4.15 -0.97 11.50
N LEU A 25 3.43 -1.96 10.95
CA LEU A 25 3.97 -3.26 10.58
C LEU A 25 4.84 -3.18 9.32
N ILE A 26 4.40 -2.40 8.32
CA ILE A 26 5.14 -2.13 7.08
C ILE A 26 6.39 -1.31 7.36
N ASP A 27 6.29 -0.26 8.18
CA ASP A 27 7.44 0.56 8.56
C ASP A 27 8.47 -0.30 9.30
N SER A 28 8.02 -1.16 10.23
CA SER A 28 8.91 -2.07 10.95
C SER A 28 9.57 -3.11 10.05
N SER A 29 8.85 -3.64 9.04
CA SER A 29 9.42 -4.62 8.10
C SER A 29 10.41 -3.98 7.12
N SER A 30 10.18 -2.72 6.74
CA SER A 30 11.08 -1.96 5.86
C SER A 30 12.45 -1.69 6.51
N GLN A 31 12.49 -1.46 7.82
CA GLN A 31 13.74 -1.20 8.56
C GLN A 31 14.66 -2.42 8.69
N VAL A 32 14.14 -3.63 8.48
CA VAL A 32 14.92 -4.87 8.59
C VAL A 32 15.82 -5.09 7.36
N LYS A 33 15.63 -4.36 6.25
CA LYS A 33 16.27 -4.68 4.96
C LYS A 33 17.33 -3.67 4.51
N GLY A 34 18.47 -3.68 5.19
CA GLY A 34 19.75 -3.53 4.48
C GLY A 34 20.19 -4.89 3.94
N LEU A 35 20.63 -4.97 2.68
CA LEU A 35 21.29 -6.13 2.04
C LEU A 35 20.37 -7.24 1.44
N GLY A 36 19.87 -6.97 0.23
CA GLY A 36 19.99 -7.95 -0.87
C GLY A 36 19.10 -9.19 -0.92
N HIS A 37 18.07 -9.36 -0.09
CA HIS A 37 17.20 -10.56 -0.15
C HIS A 37 15.75 -10.28 -0.59
N GLY A 38 15.40 -10.83 -1.77
CA GLY A 38 14.07 -11.22 -2.22
C GLY A 38 12.97 -10.15 -2.16
N PHE A 39 12.98 -9.21 -3.11
CA PHE A 39 11.92 -8.20 -3.29
C PHE A 39 10.52 -8.81 -3.43
N THR A 40 10.39 -9.98 -4.06
CA THR A 40 9.10 -10.60 -4.36
C THR A 40 8.54 -11.48 -3.24
N GLY A 41 9.38 -12.32 -2.60
CA GLY A 41 8.91 -13.24 -1.55
C GLY A 41 8.39 -12.51 -0.31
N HIS A 42 9.16 -11.53 0.16
CA HIS A 42 8.82 -10.77 1.37
C HIS A 42 7.58 -9.89 1.21
N ASN A 43 7.39 -9.29 0.04
CA ASN A 43 6.23 -8.47 -0.25
C ASN A 43 4.94 -9.32 -0.23
N ILE A 44 5.01 -10.55 -0.75
CA ILE A 44 3.90 -11.50 -0.67
C ILE A 44 3.63 -11.94 0.78
N ASP A 45 4.67 -12.13 1.59
CA ASP A 45 4.50 -12.49 3.00
C ASP A 45 3.86 -11.35 3.81
N ILE A 46 4.23 -10.10 3.53
CA ILE A 46 3.57 -8.91 4.12
C ILE A 46 2.10 -8.85 3.72
N ILE A 47 1.77 -9.06 2.45
CA ILE A 47 0.38 -9.07 1.97
C ILE A 47 -0.43 -10.15 2.70
N LYS A 48 0.11 -11.36 2.84
CA LYS A 48 -0.54 -12.48 3.55
C LYS A 48 -0.70 -12.21 5.04
N ALA A 49 0.32 -11.63 5.68
CA ALA A 49 0.24 -11.26 7.09
C ALA A 49 -0.83 -10.19 7.30
N ALA A 50 -0.83 -9.14 6.46
CA ALA A 50 -1.83 -8.08 6.51
C ALA A 50 -3.26 -8.61 6.30
N GLU A 51 -3.45 -9.56 5.37
CA GLU A 51 -4.72 -10.26 5.17
C GLU A 51 -5.14 -11.04 6.42
N THR A 52 -4.20 -11.76 7.04
CA THR A 52 -4.47 -12.59 8.21
C THR A 52 -4.92 -11.74 9.41
N PHE A 53 -4.28 -10.59 9.64
CA PHE A 53 -4.55 -9.76 10.82
C PHE A 53 -5.69 -8.75 10.62
N LEU A 54 -5.88 -8.23 9.40
CA LEU A 54 -6.77 -7.10 9.13
C LEU A 54 -7.80 -7.39 8.03
N GLY A 55 -7.85 -8.65 7.57
CA GLY A 55 -8.73 -9.11 6.51
C GLY A 55 -8.39 -8.51 5.15
N GLU A 56 -9.36 -8.57 4.24
CA GLU A 56 -9.22 -8.07 2.87
C GLU A 56 -8.72 -6.62 2.80
N LYS A 57 -9.10 -5.78 3.77
CA LYS A 57 -8.66 -4.39 3.87
C LYS A 57 -7.16 -4.26 4.04
N GLY A 58 -6.57 -5.06 4.92
CA GLY A 58 -5.13 -5.07 5.14
C GLY A 58 -4.35 -5.58 3.94
N ARG A 59 -4.85 -6.64 3.28
CA ARG A 59 -4.27 -7.16 2.03
C ARG A 59 -4.13 -6.05 0.98
N LEU A 60 -5.21 -5.30 0.80
CA LEU A 60 -5.36 -4.26 -0.20
C LEU A 60 -4.46 -3.05 0.12
N GLU A 61 -4.45 -2.59 1.36
CA GLU A 61 -3.56 -1.51 1.80
C GLU A 61 -2.08 -1.91 1.70
N ALA A 62 -1.70 -3.12 2.09
CA ALA A 62 -0.32 -3.62 1.93
C ALA A 62 0.10 -3.68 0.45
N THR A 63 -0.85 -4.05 -0.43
CA THR A 63 -0.62 -4.04 -1.88
C THR A 63 -0.35 -2.62 -2.38
N LEU A 64 -1.07 -1.60 -1.89
CA LEU A 64 -0.81 -0.20 -2.26
C LEU A 64 0.62 0.21 -1.91
N HIS A 65 1.05 -0.05 -0.67
CA HIS A 65 2.40 0.27 -0.22
C HIS A 65 3.48 -0.38 -1.09
N ILE A 66 3.32 -1.66 -1.43
CA ILE A 66 4.25 -2.35 -2.33
C ILE A 66 4.27 -1.73 -3.73
N LEU A 67 3.11 -1.35 -4.28
CA LEU A 67 3.02 -0.67 -5.57
C LEU A 67 3.72 0.70 -5.55
N GLN A 68 3.73 1.37 -4.40
CA GLN A 68 4.46 2.63 -4.21
C GLN A 68 5.97 2.40 -4.11
N ASP A 69 6.41 1.39 -3.37
CA ASP A 69 7.83 1.06 -3.21
C ASP A 69 8.52 0.73 -4.55
N ILE A 70 7.80 0.10 -5.48
CA ILE A 70 8.31 -0.21 -6.82
C ILE A 70 8.09 0.91 -7.85
N GLY A 71 7.51 2.04 -7.43
CA GLY A 71 7.29 3.21 -8.28
C GLY A 71 6.17 3.05 -9.33
N LEU A 72 5.28 2.06 -9.17
CA LEU A 72 4.11 1.92 -10.06
C LEU A 72 3.00 2.92 -9.72
N VAL A 73 2.97 3.39 -8.47
CA VAL A 73 2.02 4.36 -7.95
C VAL A 73 2.79 5.38 -7.11
N GLU A 74 2.64 6.68 -7.38
CA GLU A 74 3.26 7.72 -6.58
C GLU A 74 2.23 8.37 -5.64
N GLU A 75 2.71 9.03 -4.58
CA GLU A 75 1.84 9.76 -3.64
C GLU A 75 0.98 10.82 -4.36
N SER A 76 1.53 11.47 -5.40
CA SER A 76 0.79 12.44 -6.23
C SER A 76 -0.41 11.84 -6.95
N ASP A 77 -0.42 10.53 -7.20
CA ASP A 77 -1.46 9.86 -7.97
C ASP A 77 -2.73 9.64 -7.16
N TRP A 78 -2.61 9.63 -5.82
CA TRP A 78 -3.69 9.23 -4.94
C TRP A 78 -3.95 10.20 -3.77
N LYS A 79 -2.96 10.98 -3.32
CA LYS A 79 -3.09 11.88 -2.17
C LYS A 79 -4.22 12.90 -2.29
N PRO A 80 -4.42 13.60 -3.43
CA PRO A 80 -5.54 14.52 -3.58
C PRO A 80 -6.90 13.83 -3.41
N ILE A 81 -6.97 12.55 -3.80
CA ILE A 81 -8.20 11.76 -3.74
C ILE A 81 -8.49 11.33 -2.29
N TRP A 82 -7.47 10.87 -1.56
CA TRP A 82 -7.60 10.50 -0.15
C TRP A 82 -8.06 11.67 0.72
N GLU A 83 -7.47 12.85 0.52
CA GLU A 83 -7.86 14.08 1.23
C GLU A 83 -9.31 14.46 0.95
N SER A 84 -9.78 14.28 -0.29
CA SER A 84 -11.19 14.53 -0.65
C SER A 84 -12.17 13.58 0.04
N GLN A 85 -11.76 12.34 0.34
CA GLN A 85 -12.58 11.34 1.02
C GLN A 85 -12.62 11.59 2.53
N ARG A 86 -11.48 11.94 3.15
CA ARG A 86 -11.42 12.29 4.58
C ARG A 86 -12.30 13.48 4.94
N ARG A 87 -12.45 14.45 4.04
CA ARG A 87 -13.34 15.62 4.25
C ARG A 87 -14.84 15.30 4.17
N LYS A 88 -15.21 14.12 3.66
CA LYS A 88 -16.61 13.68 3.51
C LYS A 88 -17.10 12.75 4.63
N ARG A 89 -16.20 12.31 5.51
CA ARG A 89 -16.51 11.53 6.72
C ARG A 89 -16.43 12.42 7.94
#